data_AF-A0A8T4T5Z0-F1
#
_entry.id   AF-A0A8T4T5Z0-F1
#
_cell.length_a   1.000
_cell.length_b   1.000
_cell.length_c   1.000
_cell.angle_alpha   90.00
_cell.angle_beta   90.00
_cell.angle_gamma   90.00
#
_symmetry.space_group_name_H-M   'P 1'
#
loop_
_entity.id
_entity.type
_entity.pdbx_description
1 polymer ?
#
loop_
_entity_poly.entity_id
_entity_poly.type
_entity_poly.pdbx_seq_one_letter_code
_entity_poly.pdbx_strand_id
1 'polypeptide(L)' 'MEHHKRTLLKTATWRITGTGFTLISVYAVTGSMSLSMTASAAELALKPIIYYCHERVWNNIGWARK' A
#
# COMPACT_ATOMS: atom_id res chain seq x y z
N MET A 1 19.46 -16.31 -15.23
CA MET A 1 19.31 -14.87 -15.54
C MET A 1 17.86 -14.48 -15.24
N GLU A 2 17.59 -14.05 -14.01
CA GLU A 2 16.27 -13.49 -13.65
C GLU A 2 16.00 -12.30 -14.58
N HIS A 3 15.09 -12.51 -15.53
CA HIS A 3 14.82 -11.56 -16.61
C HIS A 3 14.25 -10.30 -15.96
N HIS A 4 15.04 -9.23 -15.84
CA HIS A 4 14.66 -7.99 -15.14
C HIS A 4 13.30 -7.44 -15.62
N LYS A 5 12.93 -7.75 -16.87
CA LYS A 5 11.62 -7.49 -17.46
C LYS A 5 10.44 -8.14 -16.71
N ARG A 6 10.57 -9.37 -16.20
CA ARG A 6 9.52 -10.06 -15.42
C ARG A 6 9.31 -9.39 -14.07
N THR A 7 10.38 -8.93 -13.42
CA THR A 7 10.28 -8.23 -12.14
C THR A 7 9.62 -6.86 -12.31
N LEU A 8 9.96 -6.12 -13.37
CA LEU A 8 9.31 -4.84 -13.69
C LEU A 8 7.81 -5.02 -13.96
N LEU A 9 7.42 -6.02 -14.75
CA LEU A 9 5.99 -6.32 -14.98
C LEU A 9 5.28 -6.70 -13.69
N LYS A 10 5.86 -7.58 -12.86
CA LYS A 10 5.25 -7.95 -11.56
C LYS A 10 5.06 -6.73 -10.66
N THR A 11 6.06 -5.86 -10.56
CA THR A 11 5.97 -4.64 -9.75
C THR A 11 4.92 -3.68 -10.29
N ALA A 12 4.82 -3.51 -11.60
CA ALA A 12 3.79 -2.69 -12.22
C ALA A 12 2.38 -3.25 -11.98
N THR A 13 2.18 -4.56 -12.20
CA THR A 13 0.92 -5.24 -11.89
C THR A 13 0.56 -5.09 -10.42
N TRP A 14 1.51 -5.30 -9.51
CA TRP A 14 1.27 -5.14 -8.08
C TRP A 14 0.87 -3.71 -7.70
N ARG A 15 1.54 -2.71 -8.27
CA ARG A 15 1.24 -1.29 -8.01
C ARG A 15 -0.14 -0.91 -8.53
N ILE A 16 -0.49 -1.31 -9.76
CA ILE A 16 -1.78 -1.01 -10.39
C ILE A 16 -2.92 -1.72 -9.67
N THR A 17 -2.75 -3.00 -9.34
CA THR A 17 -3.77 -3.76 -8.61
C THR A 17 -3.99 -3.17 -7.22
N GLY A 18 -2.92 -2.79 -6.51
CA GLY A 18 -3.02 -2.20 -5.18
C GLY A 18 -3.76 -0.86 -5.16
N THR A 19 -3.33 0.10 -6.00
CA THR A 19 -4.00 1.41 -6.05
C THR A 19 -5.40 1.32 -6.66
N GLY A 20 -5.58 0.48 -7.69
CA GLY A 20 -6.87 0.25 -8.32
C GLY A 20 -7.88 -0.37 -7.35
N PHE A 21 -7.46 -1.34 -6.54
CA PHE A 21 -8.32 -1.97 -5.55
C PHE A 21 -8.83 -0.97 -4.50
N THR A 22 -7.95 -0.11 -3.97
CA THR A 22 -8.35 0.93 -3.00
C THR A 22 -9.29 1.93 -3.64
N LEU A 23 -8.97 2.41 -4.84
CA LEU A 23 -9.81 3.37 -5.55
C LEU A 23 -11.21 2.80 -5.81
N ILE A 24 -11.28 1.56 -6.29
CA ILE A 24 -12.55 0.86 -6.54
C ILE A 24 -13.31 0.62 -5.23
N SER A 25 -12.64 0.19 -4.17
CA SER A 25 -13.29 -0.09 -2.88
C SER A 25 -13.88 1.17 -2.25
N VAL A 26 -13.14 2.28 -2.24
CA VAL A 26 -13.63 3.56 -1.70
C VAL A 26 -14.73 4.12 -2.59
N TYR A 27 -14.62 3.98 -3.91
CA TYR A 27 -15.66 4.41 -4.84
C TYR A 27 -16.94 3.59 -4.68
N ALA A 28 -16.83 2.28 -4.50
CA ALA A 28 -17.97 1.40 -4.29
C ALA A 28 -18.75 1.75 -3.00
N VAL A 29 -18.04 2.19 -1.95
CA VAL A 29 -18.67 2.58 -0.68
C VAL A 29 -19.24 4.00 -0.73
N THR A 30 -18.53 4.93 -1.37
CA THR A 30 -18.82 6.38 -1.26
C THR A 30 -19.58 6.93 -2.47
N GLY A 31 -19.44 6.31 -3.64
CA GLY A 31 -19.96 6.82 -4.92
C GLY A 31 -19.26 8.07 -5.45
N SER A 32 -18.24 8.59 -4.75
CA SER A 32 -17.54 9.84 -5.11
C SER A 32 -16.13 9.58 -5.60
N MET A 33 -15.83 10.03 -6.83
CA MET A 33 -14.52 9.91 -7.43
C MET A 33 -13.46 10.74 -6.68
N SER A 34 -13.82 11.95 -6.22
CA SER A 34 -12.90 12.82 -5.48
C SER A 34 -12.42 12.18 -4.18
N LEU A 35 -13.34 11.60 -3.39
CA LEU A 35 -12.99 10.90 -2.15
C LEU A 35 -12.14 9.66 -2.42
N SER A 36 -12.45 8.92 -3.48
CA SER A 36 -11.70 7.72 -3.88
C SER A 36 -10.27 8.05 -4.27
N MET A 37 -10.06 9.12 -5.05
CA MET A 37 -8.72 9.60 -5.41
C MET A 37 -7.93 10.06 -4.18
N THR A 38 -8.55 10.87 -3.31
CA THR A 38 -7.90 11.34 -2.07
C THR A 38 -7.52 10.17 -1.17
N ALA A 39 -8.40 9.18 -1.01
CA ALA A 39 -8.13 7.99 -0.21
C ALA A 39 -7.00 7.13 -0.81
N SER A 40 -6.98 6.96 -2.13
CA SER A 40 -5.90 6.23 -2.82
C SER A 40 -4.55 6.90 -2.63
N ALA A 41 -4.50 8.23 -2.73
CA ALA A 41 -3.30 9.03 -2.48
C ALA A 41 -2.88 8.99 -1.01
N ALA A 42 -3.84 9.09 -0.10
CA ALA A 42 -3.61 8.97 1.32
C ALA A 42 -3.06 7.58 1.66
N GLU A 43 -3.56 6.50 1.06
CA GLU A 43 -3.07 5.15 1.34
C GLU A 43 -1.59 4.98 0.96
N LEU A 44 -1.16 5.59 -0.15
CA LEU A 44 0.26 5.61 -0.56
C LEU A 44 1.16 6.31 0.46
N ALA A 45 0.65 7.34 1.16
CA ALA A 45 1.39 8.07 2.19
C ALA A 45 1.24 7.45 3.59
N LEU A 46 0.06 6.93 3.93
CA LEU A 46 -0.27 6.38 5.24
C LEU A 46 0.36 5.01 5.44
N LYS A 47 0.38 4.13 4.44
CA LYS A 47 1.01 2.80 4.56
C LYS A 47 2.46 2.86 5.06
N PRO A 48 3.37 3.68 4.50
CA PRO A 48 4.73 3.76 5.01
C PRO A 48 4.80 4.38 6.40
N ILE A 49 3.94 5.36 6.72
CA ILE A 49 3.88 5.95 8.07
C ILE A 49 3.41 4.91 9.09
N ILE A 50 2.35 4.17 8.78
CA ILE A 50 1.81 3.09 9.61
C ILE A 50 2.84 1.98 9.75
N TYR A 51 3.51 1.57 8.67
CA TYR A 51 4.57 0.56 8.72
C TYR A 51 5.73 1.02 9.62
N TYR A 52 6.17 2.26 9.48
CA TYR A 52 7.19 2.83 10.34
C TYR A 52 6.75 2.86 11.81
N CYS A 53 5.55 3.36 12.10
CA CYS A 53 5.00 3.35 13.46
C CYS A 53 4.85 1.92 13.99
N HIS A 54 4.39 0.98 13.16
CA HIS A 54 4.28 -0.43 13.52
C HIS A 54 5.64 -1.01 13.86
N GLU A 55 6.67 -0.76 13.05
CA GLU A 55 8.04 -1.21 13.32
C GLU A 55 8.60 -0.57 14.60
N ARG A 56 8.32 0.71 14.87
CA ARG A 56 8.74 1.40 16.10
C ARG A 56 8.04 0.85 17.34
N VAL A 57 6.73 0.63 17.26
CA VAL A 57 5.94 0.01 18.33
C VAL A 57 6.42 -1.42 18.56
N TRP A 58 6.63 -2.20 17.49
CA TRP A 58 7.13 -3.57 17.57
C TRP A 58 8.56 -3.66 18.11
N ASN A 59 9.42 -2.70 17.79
CA ASN A 59 10.77 -2.63 18.36
C ASN A 59 10.75 -2.24 19.85
N ASN A 60 9.73 -1.50 20.31
CA ASN A 60 9.54 -1.16 21.72
C ASN A 60 8.85 -2.28 22.52
N ILE A 61 7.96 -3.04 21.90
CA ILE A 61 7.35 -4.23 22.48
C ILE A 61 8.35 -5.35 22.25
N GLY A 62 9.29 -5.56 23.18
CA GLY A 62 10.46 -6.45 23.07
C GLY A 62 10.20 -7.92 22.69
N TRP A 63 9.67 -8.16 21.49
CA TRP A 63 9.36 -9.46 20.94
C TRP A 63 10.36 -9.74 19.82
N ALA A 64 11.37 -10.52 20.20
CA ALA A 64 12.47 -11.07 19.41
C ALA A 64 13.73 -10.19 19.25
N ARG A 65 14.51 -10.08 20.35
CA ARG A 65 15.91 -10.50 20.24
C ARG A 65 15.94 -12.02 20.05
N LYS A 66 16.27 -12.48 18.84
CA LYS A 66 16.98 -13.74 18.62
C LYS A 66 17.79 -13.65 17.33
#